data_AF-A0A963KLC4-F1
#
_entry.id   AF-A0A963KLC4-F1
#
_cell.length_a   1.000
_cell.length_b   1.000
_cell.length_c   1.000
_cell.angle_alpha   90.00
_cell.angle_beta   90.00
_cell.angle_gamma   90.00
#
_symmetry.space_group_name_H-M   'P 1'
#
loop_
_entity.id
_entity.type
_entity.pdbx_description
1 polymer ?
#
loop_
_entity_poly.entity_id
_entity_poly.type
_entity_poly.pdbx_seq_one_letter_code
_entity_poly.pdbx_strand_id
1 'polypeptide(L)'
;LVYANNPAPGDAYSNASGSNQGQAIAGSDWYYNNVRNGGTVGISDANPRSGNASASFSGTAGPGGASYKADIEYLASGVAVGGNYLASGSLGAFSDFSGMSYDWYRDSASTNTAGQHPSLRILLDRDGDLSTTNDQGGLVFERAYNGGGAAPTDSWVTDVVTGTTFLWNFGLGIGNEANINATPYAYDATLAEWQAHSPNAVILGFSSGVGSGWGPFVGAVDNISWTIGGVTTMSNFELERATVPEPGSLALLGLALAGLAVARRRKGA
;
A
#
# COMPACT_ATOMS: atom_id res chain seq x y z
N LEU A 1 9.13 -6.64 5.71
CA LEU A 1 8.82 -5.39 6.44
C LEU A 1 9.24 -4.24 5.54
N VAL A 2 8.46 -3.17 5.54
CA VAL A 2 8.72 -1.95 4.78
C VAL A 2 8.82 -0.81 5.78
N TYR A 3 9.95 -0.12 5.83
CA TYR A 3 10.19 0.92 6.82
C TYR A 3 9.89 2.30 6.24
N ALA A 4 9.30 3.18 7.06
CA ALA A 4 9.22 4.61 6.74
C ALA A 4 10.61 5.19 6.45
N ASN A 5 10.66 6.19 5.57
CA ASN A 5 11.86 6.96 5.28
C ASN A 5 12.32 7.80 6.49
N ASN A 6 11.37 8.23 7.33
CA ASN A 6 11.61 9.04 8.51
C ASN A 6 11.30 8.28 9.80
N PRO A 7 11.98 8.60 10.92
CA PRO A 7 11.61 8.09 12.24
C PRO A 7 10.23 8.61 12.67
N ALA A 8 9.74 8.10 13.80
CA ALA A 8 8.46 8.52 14.39
C ALA A 8 8.28 10.06 14.40
N PRO A 9 7.14 10.58 13.94
CA PRO A 9 5.87 9.87 13.68
C PRO A 9 5.78 9.11 12.34
N GLY A 10 6.85 9.14 11.53
CA GLY A 10 6.91 8.48 10.24
C GLY A 10 6.78 9.46 9.07
N ASP A 11 6.30 8.95 7.94
CA ASP A 11 6.19 9.69 6.69
C ASP A 11 4.81 10.33 6.51
N ALA A 12 4.79 11.45 5.77
CA ALA A 12 3.58 12.09 5.29
C ALA A 12 3.88 12.77 3.94
N TYR A 13 3.99 11.95 2.89
CA TYR A 13 4.26 12.45 1.55
C TYR A 13 3.00 13.04 0.93
N SER A 14 3.12 14.27 0.44
CA SER A 14 2.07 14.99 -0.29
C SER A 14 2.67 15.72 -1.48
N ASN A 15 1.83 16.09 -2.44
CA ASN A 15 2.26 16.77 -3.65
C ASN A 15 1.32 17.94 -3.96
N ALA A 16 1.86 19.17 -3.99
CA ALA A 16 1.08 20.37 -4.29
C ALA A 16 0.97 20.69 -5.80
N SER A 17 1.66 19.94 -6.66
CA SER A 17 1.68 20.20 -8.11
C SER A 17 0.37 19.77 -8.79
N GLY A 18 0.18 20.22 -10.04
CA GLY A 18 -0.97 19.84 -10.87
C GLY A 18 -0.86 18.47 -11.53
N SER A 19 0.30 17.79 -11.42
CA SER A 19 0.56 16.46 -11.95
C SER A 19 0.70 15.45 -10.81
N ASN A 20 0.45 14.17 -11.07
CA ASN A 20 0.77 13.11 -10.11
C ASN A 20 2.28 13.09 -9.82
N GLN A 21 2.66 12.86 -8.57
CA GLN A 21 4.05 12.65 -8.17
C GLN A 21 4.17 11.46 -7.21
N GLY A 22 5.40 10.99 -7.02
CA GLY A 22 5.73 9.93 -6.09
C GLY A 22 7.10 10.11 -5.41
N GLN A 23 7.34 9.27 -4.41
CA GLN A 23 8.56 9.17 -3.63
C GLN A 23 8.85 7.69 -3.33
N ALA A 24 10.08 7.26 -3.58
CA ALA A 24 10.52 5.93 -3.18
C ALA A 24 10.56 5.78 -1.65
N ILE A 25 10.21 4.58 -1.18
CA ILE A 25 10.41 4.17 0.20
C ILE A 25 11.75 3.43 0.27
N ALA A 26 12.72 4.03 0.94
CA ALA A 26 14.12 3.63 0.90
C ALA A 26 14.31 2.17 1.35
N GLY A 27 15.16 1.44 0.62
CA GLY A 27 15.45 0.04 0.92
C GLY A 27 14.33 -0.94 0.59
N SER A 28 13.32 -0.53 -0.19
CA SER A 28 12.21 -1.38 -0.62
C SER A 28 11.85 -1.13 -2.09
N ASP A 29 11.01 -2.01 -2.65
CA ASP A 29 10.37 -1.80 -3.96
C ASP A 29 8.98 -1.15 -3.83
N TRP A 30 8.72 -0.47 -2.70
CA TRP A 30 7.50 0.28 -2.45
C TRP A 30 7.70 1.77 -2.69
N TYR A 31 6.62 2.42 -3.15
CA TYR A 31 6.60 3.82 -3.51
C TYR A 31 5.33 4.48 -2.97
N TYR A 32 5.47 5.66 -2.38
CA TYR A 32 4.36 6.61 -2.31
C TYR A 32 4.14 7.12 -3.73
N ASN A 33 3.02 6.81 -4.37
CA ASN A 33 2.88 7.04 -5.80
C ASN A 33 1.51 7.63 -6.15
N ASN A 34 1.39 8.17 -7.36
CA ASN A 34 0.13 8.72 -7.87
C ASN A 34 -0.50 9.77 -6.94
N VAL A 35 0.34 10.51 -6.20
CA VAL A 35 -0.12 11.48 -5.20
C VAL A 35 -0.46 12.78 -5.90
N ARG A 36 -1.70 13.25 -5.71
CA ARG A 36 -2.21 14.52 -6.25
C ARG A 36 -2.36 15.55 -5.14
N ASN A 37 -2.55 16.80 -5.54
CA ASN A 37 -2.89 17.87 -4.62
C ASN A 37 -4.09 17.50 -3.73
N GLY A 38 -3.93 17.76 -2.43
CA GLY A 38 -4.88 17.43 -1.39
C GLY A 38 -4.84 15.97 -0.92
N GLY A 39 -3.96 15.13 -1.45
CA GLY A 39 -3.75 13.75 -1.02
C GLY A 39 -2.44 13.60 -0.26
N THR A 40 -2.45 12.75 0.77
CA THR A 40 -1.27 12.39 1.56
C THR A 40 -1.21 10.87 1.74
N VAL A 41 -0.02 10.30 1.64
CA VAL A 41 0.28 8.90 1.97
C VAL A 41 1.59 8.83 2.74
N GLY A 42 1.70 7.89 3.67
CA GLY A 42 2.94 7.68 4.41
C GLY A 42 2.85 6.52 5.38
N ILE A 43 3.96 5.84 5.65
CA ILE A 43 4.06 4.88 6.74
C ILE A 43 4.17 5.67 8.04
N SER A 44 3.20 5.54 8.94
CA SER A 44 3.14 6.35 10.17
C SER A 44 2.61 5.57 11.38
N ASP A 45 2.82 6.11 12.58
CA ASP A 45 2.31 5.56 13.85
C ASP A 45 0.87 5.98 14.18
N ALA A 46 0.14 6.61 13.24
CA ALA A 46 -1.21 7.10 13.48
C ALA A 46 -2.23 5.97 13.73
N ASN A 47 -2.14 4.89 12.96
CA ASN A 47 -3.03 3.73 13.08
C ASN A 47 -2.19 2.44 13.01
N PRO A 48 -1.47 2.04 14.05
CA PRO A 48 -0.68 0.81 14.01
C PRO A 48 -1.59 -0.43 13.95
N ARG A 49 -1.17 -1.48 13.24
CA ARG A 49 -1.93 -2.73 13.12
C ARG A 49 -1.13 -3.97 13.54
N SER A 50 -0.12 -4.37 12.76
CA SER A 50 0.70 -5.56 13.01
C SER A 50 2.12 -5.21 13.47
N GLY A 51 2.25 -4.12 14.23
CA GLY A 51 3.53 -3.63 14.72
C GLY A 51 3.40 -2.23 15.28
N ASN A 52 4.32 -1.34 14.90
CA ASN A 52 4.34 0.04 15.38
C ASN A 52 3.84 1.07 14.36
N ALA A 53 3.43 0.65 13.15
CA ALA A 53 2.97 1.56 12.10
C ALA A 53 1.93 0.91 11.18
N SER A 54 1.48 1.67 10.19
CA SER A 54 0.78 1.21 8.99
C SER A 54 0.95 2.23 7.86
N ALA A 55 0.60 1.87 6.63
CA ALA A 55 0.53 2.82 5.52
C ALA A 55 -0.76 3.65 5.64
N SER A 56 -0.62 4.90 6.06
CA SER A 56 -1.70 5.85 6.28
C SER A 56 -2.02 6.65 5.02
N PHE A 57 -3.29 7.01 4.85
CA PHE A 57 -3.78 7.86 3.78
C PHE A 57 -4.68 8.94 4.34
N SER A 58 -4.60 10.13 3.75
CA SER A 58 -5.60 11.16 3.97
C SER A 58 -5.86 11.98 2.70
N GLY A 59 -7.04 12.55 2.63
CA GLY A 59 -7.38 13.49 1.59
C GLY A 59 -8.48 14.46 2.01
N THR A 60 -8.38 15.71 1.58
CA THR A 60 -9.26 16.79 2.04
C THR A 60 -10.21 17.33 0.96
N ALA A 61 -10.03 16.93 -0.29
CA ALA A 61 -10.77 17.48 -1.44
C ALA A 61 -11.87 16.54 -1.96
N GLY A 62 -13.07 17.05 -2.26
CA GLY A 62 -14.10 16.28 -2.97
C GLY A 62 -15.46 16.94 -3.04
N PRO A 63 -16.47 16.27 -3.61
CA PRO A 63 -16.47 15.70 -4.97
C PRO A 63 -16.71 16.77 -6.06
N GLY A 64 -16.82 18.06 -5.69
CA GLY A 64 -17.17 19.17 -6.59
C GLY A 64 -16.00 20.01 -7.10
N GLY A 65 -14.84 19.41 -7.37
CA GLY A 65 -13.63 20.12 -7.79
C GLY A 65 -12.45 19.19 -8.07
N ALA A 66 -11.21 19.71 -8.05
CA ALA A 66 -10.00 18.89 -8.17
C ALA A 66 -9.99 17.79 -7.09
N SER A 67 -9.93 16.53 -7.50
CA SER A 67 -9.92 15.40 -6.58
C SER A 67 -8.49 15.03 -6.17
N TYR A 68 -8.32 14.71 -4.88
CA TYR A 68 -7.07 14.12 -4.41
C TYR A 68 -6.93 12.67 -4.86
N LYS A 69 -5.71 12.18 -4.79
CA LYS A 69 -5.36 10.77 -4.92
C LYS A 69 -4.10 10.53 -4.11
N ALA A 70 -4.00 9.37 -3.48
CA ALA A 70 -2.80 8.95 -2.78
C ALA A 70 -2.74 7.42 -2.82
N ASP A 71 -1.69 6.88 -3.42
CA ASP A 71 -1.46 5.43 -3.52
C ASP A 71 -0.11 5.07 -2.86
N ILE A 72 -0.02 3.84 -2.36
CA ILE A 72 1.23 3.15 -2.03
C ILE A 72 1.33 1.93 -2.95
N GLU A 73 2.44 1.80 -3.67
CA GLU A 73 2.57 0.83 -4.76
C GLU A 73 3.85 0.02 -4.65
N TYR A 74 3.73 -1.30 -4.82
CA TYR A 74 4.85 -2.19 -5.05
C TYR A 74 5.00 -2.36 -6.56
N LEU A 75 6.16 -2.01 -7.13
CA LEU A 75 6.36 -2.00 -8.58
C LEU A 75 7.56 -2.87 -8.97
N ALA A 76 7.36 -3.74 -9.96
CA ALA A 76 8.42 -4.56 -10.54
C ALA A 76 9.48 -3.68 -11.19
N SER A 77 10.69 -3.66 -10.62
CA SER A 77 11.80 -2.82 -11.09
C SER A 77 11.37 -1.36 -11.25
N GLY A 78 10.80 -0.77 -10.20
CA GLY A 78 10.26 0.59 -10.26
C GLY A 78 11.29 1.63 -10.72
N VAL A 79 10.90 2.46 -11.69
CA VAL A 79 11.72 3.55 -12.25
C VAL A 79 11.01 4.88 -12.13
N ALA A 80 11.77 5.93 -11.80
CA ALA A 80 11.24 7.28 -11.73
C ALA A 80 11.05 7.87 -13.13
N VAL A 81 9.82 8.28 -13.46
CA VAL A 81 9.44 8.88 -14.75
C VAL A 81 8.53 10.08 -14.48
N GLY A 82 8.95 11.27 -14.90
CA GLY A 82 8.14 12.49 -14.77
C GLY A 82 7.77 12.86 -13.32
N GLY A 83 8.57 12.42 -12.34
CA GLY A 83 8.32 12.62 -10.91
C GLY A 83 7.34 11.64 -10.29
N ASN A 84 6.91 10.60 -11.01
CA ASN A 84 6.14 9.46 -10.51
C ASN A 84 6.97 8.17 -10.70
N TYR A 85 6.49 7.03 -10.23
CA TYR A 85 7.12 5.72 -10.45
C TYR A 85 6.28 4.83 -11.35
N LEU A 86 6.94 4.09 -12.24
CA LEU A 86 6.34 3.08 -13.12
C LEU A 86 7.12 1.78 -13.01
N ALA A 87 6.46 0.65 -13.25
CA ALA A 87 7.15 -0.64 -13.38
C ALA A 87 7.95 -0.67 -14.69
N SER A 88 9.18 -1.18 -14.63
CA SER A 88 9.98 -1.49 -15.84
C SER A 88 10.22 -2.98 -16.04
N GLY A 89 9.64 -3.81 -15.16
CA GLY A 89 9.69 -5.26 -15.23
C GLY A 89 8.33 -5.90 -14.93
N SER A 90 8.36 -7.21 -14.72
CA SER A 90 7.19 -8.01 -14.35
C SER A 90 7.50 -8.90 -13.14
N LEU A 91 6.48 -9.14 -12.31
CA LEU A 91 6.52 -10.09 -11.18
C LEU A 91 6.16 -11.52 -11.60
N GLY A 92 5.69 -11.72 -12.83
CA GLY A 92 5.26 -13.01 -13.35
C GLY A 92 3.98 -12.92 -14.19
N ALA A 93 3.55 -14.08 -14.70
CA ALA A 93 2.31 -14.19 -15.47
C ALA A 93 1.08 -13.98 -14.58
N PHE A 94 0.08 -13.29 -15.10
CA PHE A 94 -1.18 -13.08 -14.39
C PHE A 94 -1.96 -14.39 -14.21
N SER A 95 -1.78 -15.37 -15.10
CA SER A 95 -2.34 -16.72 -14.96
C SER A 95 -1.85 -17.46 -13.71
N ASP A 96 -0.68 -17.11 -13.19
CA ASP A 96 -0.09 -17.75 -12.00
C ASP A 96 -0.53 -17.07 -10.69
N PHE A 97 -1.26 -15.97 -10.77
CA PHE A 97 -1.78 -15.26 -9.61
C PHE A 97 -2.99 -15.97 -9.01
N SER A 98 -2.93 -16.27 -7.72
CA SER A 98 -4.00 -17.02 -7.05
C SER A 98 -4.82 -16.16 -6.07
N GLY A 99 -4.35 -14.96 -5.74
CA GLY A 99 -5.08 -14.05 -4.86
C GLY A 99 -4.19 -13.07 -4.12
N MET A 100 -4.85 -12.13 -3.45
CA MET A 100 -4.22 -11.11 -2.61
C MET A 100 -5.09 -10.79 -1.40
N SER A 101 -4.51 -10.20 -0.37
CA SER A 101 -5.22 -9.76 0.82
C SER A 101 -4.57 -8.52 1.41
N TYR A 102 -5.29 -7.84 2.28
CA TYR A 102 -4.81 -6.71 3.04
C TYR A 102 -5.70 -6.47 4.25
N ASP A 103 -5.12 -5.86 5.27
CA ASP A 103 -5.85 -5.22 6.34
C ASP A 103 -6.07 -3.76 5.98
N TRP A 104 -7.26 -3.24 6.22
CA TRP A 104 -7.57 -1.83 6.04
C TRP A 104 -8.34 -1.25 7.21
N TYR A 105 -8.20 0.06 7.36
CA TYR A 105 -8.86 0.85 8.38
C TYR A 105 -9.47 2.09 7.73
N ARG A 106 -10.67 2.44 8.19
CA ARG A 106 -11.33 3.70 7.87
C ARG A 106 -11.61 4.46 9.15
N ASP A 107 -11.17 5.69 9.22
CA ASP A 107 -11.42 6.55 10.37
C ASP A 107 -12.84 7.14 10.31
N SER A 108 -13.53 7.23 11.44
CA SER A 108 -14.86 7.85 11.53
C SER A 108 -14.89 9.35 11.21
N ALA A 109 -13.73 10.03 11.18
CA ALA A 109 -13.62 11.39 10.65
C ALA A 109 -13.80 11.47 9.12
N SER A 110 -13.79 10.34 8.41
CA SER A 110 -14.04 10.31 6.97
C SER A 110 -15.48 10.70 6.64
N THR A 111 -15.64 11.67 5.74
CA THR A 111 -16.96 12.19 5.33
C THR A 111 -17.32 11.86 3.88
N ASN A 112 -16.48 11.07 3.21
CA ASN A 112 -16.75 10.48 1.91
C ASN A 112 -17.88 9.42 1.97
N THR A 113 -18.30 8.91 0.81
CA THR A 113 -19.40 7.94 0.69
C THR A 113 -19.19 6.74 1.60
N ALA A 114 -20.23 6.32 2.31
CA ALA A 114 -20.13 5.34 3.39
C ALA A 114 -19.55 3.97 2.97
N GLY A 115 -19.64 3.57 1.70
CA GLY A 115 -19.07 2.31 1.20
C GLY A 115 -17.59 2.37 0.82
N GLN A 116 -16.96 3.55 0.81
CA GLN A 116 -15.58 3.73 0.36
C GLN A 116 -14.58 3.43 1.48
N HIS A 117 -13.58 2.62 1.15
CA HIS A 117 -12.43 2.23 1.99
C HIS A 117 -11.21 2.09 1.07
N PRO A 118 -9.96 2.10 1.58
CA PRO A 118 -8.77 1.98 0.74
C PRO A 118 -8.91 0.79 -0.19
N SER A 119 -8.76 1.03 -1.49
CA SER A 119 -8.87 -0.03 -2.51
C SER A 119 -7.60 -0.88 -2.52
N LEU A 120 -7.69 -2.12 -3.01
CA LEU A 120 -6.54 -2.96 -3.33
C LEU A 120 -6.57 -3.30 -4.81
N ARG A 121 -5.42 -3.21 -5.48
CA ARG A 121 -5.33 -3.28 -6.95
C ARG A 121 -4.18 -4.16 -7.39
N ILE A 122 -4.39 -4.84 -8.53
CA ILE A 122 -3.36 -5.53 -9.29
C ILE A 122 -3.05 -4.65 -10.49
N LEU A 123 -1.78 -4.30 -10.69
CA LEU A 123 -1.33 -3.54 -11.85
C LEU A 123 -0.88 -4.52 -12.93
N LEU A 124 -1.39 -4.36 -14.14
CA LEU A 124 -1.20 -5.30 -15.24
C LEU A 124 -0.75 -4.58 -16.51
N ASP A 125 0.01 -5.32 -17.30
CA ASP A 125 0.22 -5.12 -18.72
C ASP A 125 -0.50 -6.27 -19.43
N ARG A 126 -1.44 -5.95 -20.33
CA ARG A 126 -2.48 -6.90 -20.74
C ARG A 126 -1.99 -7.90 -21.78
N ASP A 127 -1.12 -7.46 -22.69
CA ASP A 127 -0.57 -8.33 -23.72
C ASP A 127 0.80 -8.94 -23.35
N GLY A 128 1.43 -8.45 -22.28
CA GLY A 128 2.69 -8.98 -21.75
C GLY A 128 3.92 -8.36 -22.39
N ASP A 129 3.75 -7.41 -23.31
CA ASP A 129 4.84 -6.68 -23.96
C ASP A 129 5.10 -5.34 -23.25
N LEU A 130 6.08 -5.34 -22.35
CA LEU A 130 6.49 -4.13 -21.61
C LEU A 130 7.02 -2.98 -22.50
N SER A 131 7.17 -3.20 -23.81
CA SER A 131 7.50 -2.14 -24.77
C SER A 131 6.27 -1.32 -25.21
N THR A 132 5.07 -1.84 -24.98
CA THR A 132 3.80 -1.12 -25.17
C THR A 132 3.24 -0.67 -23.83
N THR A 133 2.63 0.52 -23.80
CA THR A 133 2.08 1.11 -22.57
C THR A 133 0.60 1.44 -22.64
N ASN A 134 -0.02 1.30 -23.82
CA ASN A 134 -1.41 1.69 -24.04
C ASN A 134 -2.41 0.67 -23.45
N ASP A 135 -1.92 -0.51 -23.09
CA ASP A 135 -2.64 -1.63 -22.52
C ASP A 135 -2.23 -1.91 -21.06
N GLN A 136 -1.51 -0.97 -20.44
CA GLN A 136 -1.25 -0.98 -19.01
C GLN A 136 -2.46 -0.43 -18.24
N GLY A 137 -2.66 -0.94 -17.03
CA GLY A 137 -3.79 -0.58 -16.20
C GLY A 137 -3.84 -1.44 -14.94
N GLY A 138 -5.04 -1.72 -14.47
CA GLY A 138 -5.17 -2.61 -13.33
C GLY A 138 -6.59 -3.03 -13.04
N LEU A 139 -6.68 -4.01 -12.15
CA LEU A 139 -7.91 -4.54 -11.60
C LEU A 139 -8.06 -4.07 -10.16
N VAL A 140 -9.24 -3.60 -9.80
CA VAL A 140 -9.54 -2.92 -8.54
C VAL A 140 -10.53 -3.74 -7.75
N PHE A 141 -10.14 -4.06 -6.52
CA PHE A 141 -11.02 -4.59 -5.51
C PHE A 141 -11.57 -3.44 -4.65
N GLU A 142 -12.90 -3.39 -4.59
CA GLU A 142 -13.65 -2.62 -3.60
C GLU A 142 -14.77 -3.49 -3.05
N ARG A 143 -14.94 -3.45 -1.73
CA ARG A 143 -15.90 -4.28 -1.00
C ARG A 143 -17.34 -3.95 -1.39
N ALA A 144 -17.62 -2.69 -1.75
CA ALA A 144 -18.95 -2.24 -2.18
C ALA A 144 -19.52 -3.05 -3.37
N TYR A 145 -18.65 -3.55 -4.25
CA TYR A 145 -19.04 -4.38 -5.40
C TYR A 145 -19.08 -5.88 -5.08
N ASN A 146 -18.63 -6.27 -3.90
CA ASN A 146 -18.53 -7.66 -3.45
C ASN A 146 -19.52 -7.95 -2.31
N GLY A 147 -20.71 -7.34 -2.36
CA GLY A 147 -21.76 -7.50 -1.34
C GLY A 147 -21.49 -6.74 -0.04
N GLY A 148 -20.47 -5.87 -0.01
CA GLY A 148 -20.21 -4.96 1.10
C GLY A 148 -21.19 -3.81 1.16
N GLY A 149 -21.67 -3.50 2.37
CA GLY A 149 -22.43 -2.29 2.65
C GLY A 149 -21.53 -1.12 3.04
N ALA A 150 -21.97 -0.35 4.04
CA ALA A 150 -21.13 0.68 4.65
C ALA A 150 -19.83 0.06 5.20
N ALA A 151 -18.69 0.66 4.85
CA ALA A 151 -17.39 0.29 5.39
C ALA A 151 -17.36 0.63 6.89
N PRO A 152 -17.09 -0.36 7.77
CA PRO A 152 -16.91 -0.10 9.19
C PRO A 152 -15.87 0.99 9.43
N THR A 153 -16.11 1.82 10.43
CA THR A 153 -15.15 2.82 10.89
C THR A 153 -14.50 2.35 12.18
N ASP A 154 -13.34 2.92 12.49
CA ASP A 154 -12.61 2.73 13.74
C ASP A 154 -12.28 1.27 14.09
N SER A 155 -12.15 0.44 13.06
CA SER A 155 -11.80 -0.98 13.17
C SER A 155 -11.03 -1.44 11.95
N TRP A 156 -10.11 -2.37 12.20
CA TRP A 156 -9.37 -3.05 11.14
C TRP A 156 -10.22 -4.17 10.53
N VAL A 157 -10.26 -4.22 9.21
CA VAL A 157 -10.97 -5.23 8.43
C VAL A 157 -9.96 -5.93 7.53
N THR A 158 -10.03 -7.24 7.47
CA THR A 158 -9.26 -8.05 6.52
C THR A 158 -10.14 -8.41 5.32
N ASP A 159 -9.67 -8.10 4.12
CA ASP A 159 -10.27 -8.57 2.88
C ASP A 159 -9.32 -9.49 2.11
N VAL A 160 -9.93 -10.48 1.45
CA VAL A 160 -9.22 -11.47 0.63
C VAL A 160 -9.86 -11.50 -0.76
N VAL A 161 -9.00 -11.36 -1.76
CA VAL A 161 -9.32 -11.46 -3.19
C VAL A 161 -8.91 -12.85 -3.66
N THR A 162 -9.88 -13.60 -4.19
CA THR A 162 -9.70 -14.95 -4.74
C THR A 162 -10.28 -15.01 -6.16
N GLY A 163 -10.21 -16.18 -6.79
CA GLY A 163 -10.76 -16.42 -8.12
C GLY A 163 -12.25 -16.03 -8.30
N THR A 164 -13.02 -15.98 -7.21
CA THR A 164 -14.46 -15.64 -7.23
C THR A 164 -14.76 -14.18 -6.88
N THR A 165 -13.75 -13.39 -6.55
CA THR A 165 -13.92 -11.99 -6.15
C THR A 165 -14.14 -11.12 -7.39
N PHE A 166 -15.15 -10.24 -7.35
CA PHE A 166 -15.40 -9.28 -8.41
C PHE A 166 -14.39 -8.13 -8.38
N LEU A 167 -13.89 -7.79 -9.57
CA LEU A 167 -12.93 -6.74 -9.81
C LEU A 167 -13.41 -5.90 -11.00
N TRP A 168 -13.18 -4.59 -10.94
CA TRP A 168 -13.39 -3.70 -12.07
C TRP A 168 -12.05 -3.17 -12.56
N ASN A 169 -11.95 -2.74 -13.83
CA ASN A 169 -10.69 -2.31 -14.40
C ASN A 169 -10.58 -0.79 -14.60
N PHE A 170 -9.35 -0.30 -14.58
CA PHE A 170 -8.98 0.95 -15.24
C PHE A 170 -7.92 0.66 -16.30
N GLY A 171 -7.93 1.43 -17.39
CA GLY A 171 -6.94 1.29 -18.47
C GLY A 171 -7.04 -0.05 -19.20
N LEU A 172 -5.93 -0.78 -19.28
CA LEU A 172 -5.80 -2.07 -20.00
C LEU A 172 -6.10 -1.99 -21.49
N GLY A 173 -6.09 -0.80 -22.09
CA GLY A 173 -6.41 -0.62 -23.51
C GLY A 173 -7.86 -0.98 -23.88
N ILE A 174 -8.76 -1.07 -22.90
CA ILE A 174 -10.21 -1.34 -23.07
C ILE A 174 -11.10 -0.27 -22.44
N GLY A 175 -10.50 0.79 -21.88
CA GLY A 175 -11.22 1.82 -21.14
C GLY A 175 -11.46 1.44 -19.68
N ASN A 176 -11.97 2.38 -18.89
CA ASN A 176 -12.30 2.14 -17.49
C ASN A 176 -13.69 1.51 -17.39
N GLU A 177 -13.90 0.68 -16.36
CA GLU A 177 -15.20 0.07 -16.07
C GLU A 177 -15.74 -0.72 -17.28
N ALA A 178 -14.85 -1.49 -17.91
CA ALA A 178 -15.17 -2.32 -19.06
C ALA A 178 -15.94 -3.56 -18.62
N ASN A 179 -17.01 -3.89 -19.34
CA ASN A 179 -17.72 -5.14 -19.16
C ASN A 179 -17.10 -6.23 -20.05
N ILE A 180 -16.59 -7.30 -19.44
CA ILE A 180 -15.91 -8.40 -20.15
C ILE A 180 -16.69 -9.73 -20.15
N ASN A 181 -17.82 -9.79 -19.44
CA ASN A 181 -18.61 -11.00 -19.21
C ASN A 181 -20.06 -10.90 -19.74
N ALA A 182 -20.37 -9.85 -20.53
CA ALA A 182 -21.65 -9.60 -21.18
C ALA A 182 -22.85 -9.42 -20.22
N THR A 183 -22.59 -9.01 -18.97
CA THR A 183 -23.61 -8.58 -18.02
C THR A 183 -23.99 -7.10 -18.26
N PRO A 184 -25.07 -6.56 -17.66
CA PRO A 184 -25.36 -5.13 -17.73
C PRO A 184 -24.50 -4.29 -16.75
N TYR A 185 -23.57 -4.89 -16.00
CA TYR A 185 -22.89 -4.26 -14.88
C TYR A 185 -21.37 -4.42 -14.98
N ALA A 186 -20.61 -3.33 -14.96
CA ALA A 186 -19.17 -3.37 -15.21
C ALA A 186 -18.30 -3.87 -14.03
N TYR A 187 -18.92 -4.17 -12.88
CA TYR A 187 -18.24 -4.42 -11.61
C TYR A 187 -18.45 -5.85 -11.10
N ASP A 188 -18.91 -6.77 -11.96
CA ASP A 188 -19.22 -8.17 -11.61
C ASP A 188 -18.34 -9.21 -12.32
N ALA A 189 -17.26 -8.79 -12.98
CA ALA A 189 -16.27 -9.72 -13.53
C ALA A 189 -15.35 -10.23 -12.41
N THR A 190 -15.31 -11.53 -12.24
CA THR A 190 -14.45 -12.22 -11.26
C THR A 190 -12.98 -12.19 -11.67
N LEU A 191 -12.07 -12.36 -10.69
CA LEU A 191 -10.65 -12.54 -10.98
C LEU A 191 -10.40 -13.65 -12.02
N ALA A 192 -11.10 -14.79 -11.92
CA ALA A 192 -10.96 -15.88 -12.87
C ALA A 192 -11.40 -15.49 -14.29
N GLU A 193 -12.47 -14.69 -14.43
CA GLU A 193 -12.91 -14.16 -15.74
C GLU A 193 -11.89 -13.17 -16.31
N TRP A 194 -11.29 -12.32 -15.50
CA TRP A 194 -10.22 -11.42 -15.93
C TRP A 194 -8.98 -12.17 -16.41
N GLN A 195 -8.59 -13.24 -15.72
CA GLN A 195 -7.49 -14.12 -16.14
C GLN A 195 -7.79 -14.82 -17.47
N ALA A 196 -9.03 -15.29 -17.66
CA ALA A 196 -9.46 -15.87 -18.93
C ALA A 196 -9.51 -14.84 -20.07
N HIS A 197 -9.87 -13.59 -19.77
CA HIS A 197 -9.92 -12.50 -20.73
C HIS A 197 -8.53 -12.01 -21.15
N SER A 198 -7.54 -12.08 -20.24
CA SER A 198 -6.18 -11.56 -20.45
C SER A 198 -5.11 -12.64 -20.24
N PRO A 199 -5.09 -13.70 -21.07
CA PRO A 199 -4.25 -14.88 -20.84
C PRO A 199 -2.75 -14.61 -20.96
N ASN A 200 -2.35 -13.54 -21.65
CA ASN A 200 -0.95 -13.14 -21.82
C ASN A 200 -0.51 -12.07 -20.83
N ALA A 201 -1.41 -11.58 -19.97
CA ALA A 201 -1.12 -10.47 -19.10
C ALA A 201 -0.01 -10.82 -18.12
N VAL A 202 0.78 -9.81 -17.77
CA VAL A 202 1.83 -9.90 -16.75
C VAL A 202 1.59 -8.91 -15.63
N ILE A 203 2.04 -9.24 -14.43
CA ILE A 203 1.86 -8.41 -13.25
C ILE A 203 2.97 -7.39 -13.16
N LEU A 204 2.61 -6.11 -13.21
CA LEU A 204 3.52 -4.98 -13.03
C LEU A 204 3.74 -4.66 -11.55
N GLY A 205 2.75 -4.94 -10.71
CA GLY A 205 2.79 -4.54 -9.32
C GLY A 205 1.45 -4.65 -8.60
N PHE A 206 1.44 -4.12 -7.38
CA PHE A 206 0.25 -4.03 -6.53
C PHE A 206 0.13 -2.61 -5.99
N SER A 207 -1.10 -2.14 -5.84
CA SER A 207 -1.38 -0.77 -5.40
C SER A 207 -2.49 -0.79 -4.35
N SER A 208 -2.31 -0.03 -3.28
CA SER A 208 -3.42 0.34 -2.42
C SER A 208 -3.53 1.85 -2.34
N GLY A 209 -4.75 2.37 -2.31
CA GLY A 209 -4.91 3.81 -2.27
C GLY A 209 -6.34 4.29 -2.24
N VAL A 210 -6.44 5.61 -2.16
CA VAL A 210 -7.68 6.38 -1.91
C VAL A 210 -7.81 7.54 -2.87
N GLY A 211 -9.02 8.05 -3.02
CA GLY A 211 -9.30 9.26 -3.81
C GLY A 211 -9.85 8.98 -5.21
N SER A 212 -9.73 9.98 -6.08
CA SER A 212 -10.35 10.07 -7.42
C SER A 212 -11.90 10.07 -7.39
N GLY A 213 -12.47 11.26 -7.21
CA GLY A 213 -13.92 11.50 -7.08
C GLY A 213 -14.45 11.41 -5.64
N TRP A 214 -13.58 11.15 -4.66
CA TRP A 214 -13.97 10.96 -3.27
C TRP A 214 -14.08 12.28 -2.52
N GLY A 215 -14.91 12.30 -1.46
CA GLY A 215 -14.89 13.32 -0.40
C GLY A 215 -13.70 13.16 0.55
N PRO A 216 -13.61 13.97 1.62
CA PRO A 216 -12.56 13.84 2.63
C PRO A 216 -12.50 12.44 3.24
N PHE A 217 -11.29 11.91 3.39
CA PHE A 217 -11.01 10.56 3.86
C PHE A 217 -9.78 10.53 4.76
N VAL A 218 -9.82 9.67 5.78
CA VAL A 218 -8.66 9.26 6.58
C VAL A 218 -8.75 7.76 6.80
N GLY A 219 -7.65 7.05 6.61
CA GLY A 219 -7.59 5.61 6.82
C GLY A 219 -6.19 5.07 6.65
N ALA A 220 -6.07 3.75 6.69
CA ALA A 220 -4.78 3.08 6.57
C ALA A 220 -4.92 1.68 5.96
N VAL A 221 -3.80 1.13 5.52
CA VAL A 221 -3.67 -0.29 5.17
C VAL A 221 -2.43 -0.90 5.81
N ASP A 222 -2.48 -2.21 6.02
CA ASP A 222 -1.37 -3.01 6.49
C ASP A 222 -1.46 -4.45 5.96
N ASN A 223 -0.42 -5.26 6.18
CA ASN A 223 -0.38 -6.69 5.86
C ASN A 223 -0.79 -7.00 4.40
N ILE A 224 -0.36 -6.17 3.44
CA ILE A 224 -0.64 -6.41 2.02
C ILE A 224 0.11 -7.67 1.59
N SER A 225 -0.62 -8.64 1.05
CA SER A 225 -0.09 -9.94 0.66
C SER A 225 -0.63 -10.36 -0.70
N TRP A 226 0.17 -11.08 -1.47
CA TRP A 226 -0.24 -11.68 -2.75
C TRP A 226 0.45 -13.01 -2.98
N THR A 227 -0.13 -13.85 -3.82
CA THR A 227 0.44 -15.15 -4.19
C THR A 227 0.52 -15.29 -5.71
N ILE A 228 1.73 -15.53 -6.21
CA ILE A 228 2.03 -15.78 -7.64
C ILE A 228 2.83 -17.07 -7.72
N GLY A 229 2.40 -18.02 -8.56
CA GLY A 229 3.10 -19.29 -8.75
C GLY A 229 3.26 -20.12 -7.48
N GLY A 230 2.32 -19.99 -6.53
CA GLY A 230 2.38 -20.63 -5.21
C GLY A 230 3.33 -19.97 -4.20
N VAL A 231 3.98 -18.86 -4.55
CA VAL A 231 4.83 -18.09 -3.65
C VAL A 231 4.06 -16.91 -3.10
N THR A 232 3.89 -16.86 -1.78
CA THR A 232 3.24 -15.75 -1.08
C THR A 232 4.26 -14.71 -0.65
N THR A 233 4.05 -13.46 -1.03
CA THR A 233 4.78 -12.29 -0.53
C THR A 233 3.86 -11.49 0.37
N MET A 234 4.39 -11.02 1.51
CA MET A 234 3.66 -10.19 2.46
C MET A 234 4.50 -8.98 2.87
N SER A 235 3.88 -7.80 2.86
CA SER A 235 4.43 -6.54 3.31
C SER A 235 3.64 -6.00 4.49
N ASN A 236 4.35 -5.78 5.59
CA ASN A 236 3.88 -5.10 6.80
C ASN A 236 4.73 -3.84 6.97
N PHE A 237 4.09 -2.73 7.34
CA PHE A 237 4.68 -1.39 7.34
C PHE A 237 5.05 -0.94 8.75
N GLU A 238 6.28 -0.45 8.93
CA GLU A 238 6.85 -0.20 10.25
C GLU A 238 7.65 1.11 10.29
N LEU A 239 7.82 1.65 11.48
CA LEU A 239 8.83 2.65 11.78
C LEU A 239 10.11 1.97 12.27
N GLU A 240 11.27 2.46 11.82
CA GLU A 240 12.52 2.07 12.44
C GLU A 240 12.46 2.41 13.94
N ARG A 241 12.76 1.43 14.79
CA ARG A 241 12.85 1.68 16.22
C ARG A 241 14.09 2.51 16.47
N ALA A 242 13.93 3.63 17.17
CA ALA A 242 15.07 4.38 17.68
C ALA A 242 15.97 3.41 18.45
N THR A 243 17.25 3.32 18.08
CA THR A 243 18.23 2.58 18.85
C THR A 243 18.34 3.28 20.20
N VAL A 244 17.75 2.70 21.24
CA VAL A 244 17.92 3.19 22.61
C VAL A 244 19.41 2.99 22.93
N PRO A 245 20.21 4.05 23.14
CA PRO A 245 21.59 3.87 23.57
C PRO A 245 21.56 3.05 24.85
N GLU A 246 22.37 1.98 24.92
CA GLU A 246 22.37 1.10 26.09
C GLU A 246 22.43 1.95 27.36
N PRO A 247 21.53 1.71 28.33
CA PRO A 247 21.45 2.57 29.48
C PRO A 247 22.81 2.59 30.16
N GLY A 248 23.28 3.78 30.54
CA GLY A 248 24.54 3.99 31.24
C GLY A 248 24.68 3.18 32.54
N SER A 249 23.66 2.39 32.94
CA SER A 249 23.73 1.35 33.96
C SER A 249 24.80 0.30 33.69
N LEU A 250 25.15 -0.04 32.44
CA LEU A 250 26.30 -0.92 32.16
C LEU A 250 27.64 -0.23 32.44
N ALA A 251 27.76 1.06 32.08
CA ALA A 251 28.92 1.88 32.44
C ALA A 251 29.02 2.08 33.96
N LEU A 252 27.89 2.32 34.65
CA LEU A 252 27.82 2.45 36.10
C LEU A 252 28.11 1.14 36.83
N LEU A 253 27.66 0.00 36.31
CA LEU A 253 28.01 -1.33 36.82
C LEU A 253 29.52 -1.58 36.65
N GLY A 254 30.09 -1.24 35.49
CA GLY A 254 31.52 -1.30 35.24
C GLY A 254 32.33 -0.43 36.20
N LEU A 255 31.90 0.81 36.43
CA LEU A 255 32.53 1.74 37.38
C LEU A 255 32.38 1.27 38.84
N ALA A 256 31.23 0.71 39.22
CA ALA A 256 31.00 0.18 40.54
C ALA A 256 31.89 -1.05 40.83
N LEU A 257 32.03 -1.96 39.85
CA LEU A 257 32.92 -3.12 39.94
C LEU A 257 34.39 -2.72 40.01
N ALA A 258 34.81 -1.73 39.21
CA ALA A 258 36.15 -1.16 39.27
C ALA A 258 36.43 -0.50 40.64
N GLY A 259 35.47 0.25 41.17
CA GLY A 259 35.55 0.87 42.50
C GLY A 259 35.69 -0.16 43.62
N LEU A 260 34.92 -1.25 43.57
CA LEU A 260 35.00 -2.37 44.52
C LEU A 260 36.36 -3.09 44.46
N ALA A 261 36.92 -3.28 43.26
CA ALA A 261 38.23 -3.91 43.09
C ALA A 261 39.37 -3.05 43.66
N VAL A 262 39.33 -1.73 43.45
CA VAL A 262 40.30 -0.79 44.03
C VAL A 262 40.16 -0.73 45.55
N ALA A 263 38.94 -0.71 46.09
CA ALA A 263 38.69 -0.71 47.52
C ALA A 263 39.19 -2.00 48.21
N ARG A 264 39.06 -3.17 47.55
CA ARG A 264 39.60 -4.44 48.05
C ARG A 264 41.13 -4.44 48.09
N ARG A 265 41.81 -3.89 47.08
CA ARG A 265 43.29 -3.79 47.05
C ARG A 265 43.84 -2.92 48.17
N ARG A 266 43.12 -1.88 48.58
CA ARG A 266 43.54 -0.97 49.66
C ARG A 266 43.38 -1.54 51.08
N LYS A 267 42.61 -2.61 51.28
CA LYS A 267 42.42 -3.25 52.59
C LYS A 267 43.36 -4.44 52.84
N GLY A 268 44.12 -4.86 51.83
CA GLY A 268 45.07 -5.98 51.91
C GLY A 268 46.54 -5.56 51.97
N ALA A 269 46.82 -4.28 52.22
CA ALA A 269 48.15 -3.71 52.38
C ALA A 269 48.28 -3.07 53.77
#